data_AF-A0A662V7S4-F1
#
_entry.id   AF-A0A662V7S4-F1
#
_cell.length_a   1.000
_cell.length_b   1.000
_cell.length_c   1.000
_cell.angle_alpha   90.00
_cell.angle_beta   90.00
_cell.angle_gamma   90.00
#
_symmetry.space_group_name_H-M   'P 1'
#
loop_
_entity.id
_entity.type
_entity.pdbx_description
1 polymer ?
#
loop_
_entity_poly.entity_id
_entity_poly.type
_entity_poly.pdbx_seq_one_letter_code
_entity_poly.pdbx_strand_id
1 'polypeptide(L)' 'MDRALGLLKDSNVRIVEDYHSLSEWLEIMKKHRLLPSDAQIALTCKHHNIKVIATFDEDFRRVPWLEVVP' A
#
# COMPACT_ATOMS: atom_id res chain seq x y z
N MET A 1 17.13 16.92 8.70
CA MET A 1 16.77 15.70 7.97
C MET A 1 15.89 14.87 8.86
N ASP A 2 14.75 14.43 8.32
CA ASP A 2 13.70 13.74 9.07
C ASP A 2 14.26 12.49 9.76
N ARG A 3 14.16 12.43 11.10
CA ARG A 3 14.73 11.33 11.91
C ARG A 3 14.15 9.97 11.48
N ALA A 4 12.91 9.95 11.02
CA ALA A 4 12.26 8.75 10.50
C ALA A 4 12.93 8.22 9.23
N LEU A 5 13.33 9.11 8.32
CA LEU A 5 14.01 8.71 7.08
C LEU A 5 15.42 8.18 7.35
N GLY A 6 16.08 8.68 8.39
CA GLY A 6 17.36 8.15 8.87
C GLY A 6 17.23 6.70 9.35
N LEU A 7 16.24 6.42 10.19
CA LEU A 7 15.97 5.07 10.71
C LEU A 7 15.69 4.05 9.59
N LEU A 8 14.94 4.46 8.56
CA LEU A 8 14.64 3.60 7.42
C LEU A 8 15.87 3.31 6.56
N LYS A 9 16.76 4.30 6.37
CA LYS A 9 18.01 4.12 5.61
C LYS A 9 19.00 3.17 6.27
N ASP A 10 19.01 3.13 7.60
CA ASP A 10 19.90 2.26 8.38
C ASP A 10 19.36 0.81 8.50
N SER A 11 18.16 0.56 7.97
CA SER A 11 17.52 -0.75 7.93
C SER A 11 17.58 -1.36 6.52
N ASN A 12 17.49 -2.69 6.40
CA ASN A 12 17.41 -3.38 5.11
C ASN A 12 16.00 -3.27 4.49
N VAL A 13 15.49 -2.04 4.40
CA VAL A 13 14.16 -1.71 3.89
C VAL A 13 14.32 -0.98 2.56
N ARG A 14 13.54 -1.43 1.57
CA ARG A 14 13.44 -0.74 0.28
C ARG A 14 12.25 0.20 0.30
N ILE A 15 12.51 1.49 0.10
CA ILE A 15 11.46 2.48 -0.16
C ILE A 15 11.07 2.37 -1.65
N VAL A 16 9.78 2.28 -1.92
CA VAL A 16 9.22 2.27 -3.28
C VAL A 16 8.46 3.56 -3.54
N GLU A 17 8.52 4.05 -4.77
CA GLU A 17 7.70 5.17 -5.19
C GLU A 17 6.25 4.72 -5.42
N ASP A 18 5.32 5.62 -5.13
CA ASP A 18 3.91 5.43 -5.38
C ASP A 18 3.63 5.25 -6.89
N TYR A 19 2.64 4.41 -7.21
CA TYR A 19 2.10 4.35 -8.56
C TYR A 19 0.81 5.15 -8.66
N HIS A 20 0.77 6.16 -9.54
CA HIS A 20 -0.37 7.05 -9.69
C HIS A 20 -1.18 6.76 -10.96
N SER A 21 -2.45 6.42 -10.78
CA SER A 21 -3.44 6.29 -11.85
C SER A 21 -4.80 6.68 -11.30
N LEU A 22 -5.32 7.85 -11.68
CA LEU A 22 -6.57 8.39 -11.10
C LEU A 22 -7.76 7.45 -11.31
N SER A 23 -7.87 6.83 -12.48
CA SER A 23 -8.96 5.92 -12.81
C SER A 23 -8.90 4.62 -11.99
N GLU A 24 -7.73 3.98 -11.93
CA GLU A 24 -7.55 2.76 -11.13
C GLU A 24 -7.70 3.04 -9.64
N TRP A 25 -7.16 4.15 -9.17
CA TRP A 25 -7.28 4.56 -7.77
C TRP A 25 -8.77 4.75 -7.38
N LEU A 26 -9.55 5.47 -8.19
CA LEU A 26 -10.99 5.62 -7.98
C LEU A 26 -11.74 4.28 -8.05
N GLU A 27 -11.35 3.38 -8.95
CA GLU A 27 -11.94 2.03 -9.03
C GLU A 27 -11.66 1.24 -7.74
N ILE A 28 -10.41 1.22 -7.29
CA ILE A 28 -9.97 0.48 -6.10
C ILE A 28 -10.69 1.00 -4.85
N MET A 29 -10.74 2.33 -4.67
CA MET A 29 -11.49 2.96 -3.58
C MET A 29 -12.94 2.48 -3.54
N LYS A 30 -13.64 2.55 -4.68
CA LYS A 30 -15.07 2.21 -4.76
C LYS A 30 -15.32 0.71 -4.61
N LYS A 31 -14.54 -0.12 -5.30
CA LYS A 31 -14.73 -1.58 -5.35
C LYS A 31 -14.39 -2.24 -4.02
N HIS A 32 -13.35 -1.77 -3.35
CA HIS A 32 -12.87 -2.35 -2.10
C HIS A 32 -13.27 -1.52 -0.86
N ARG A 33 -14.05 -0.44 -1.05
CA ARG A 33 -14.50 0.47 0.03
C ARG A 33 -13.33 0.93 0.89
N LEU A 34 -12.26 1.37 0.24
CA LEU A 34 -11.04 1.84 0.90
C LEU A 34 -11.04 3.36 1.00
N LEU A 35 -10.40 3.88 2.05
CA LEU A 35 -10.09 5.30 2.13
C LEU A 35 -9.09 5.69 1.02
N PRO A 36 -9.00 6.98 0.67
CA PRO A 36 -8.04 7.51 -0.29
C PRO A 36 -6.60 7.00 -0.14
N SER A 37 -6.08 6.97 1.09
CA SER A 37 -4.72 6.50 1.40
C SER A 37 -4.56 5.01 1.14
N ASP A 38 -5.51 4.20 1.58
CA ASP A 38 -5.40 2.74 1.54
C ASP A 38 -5.54 2.22 0.12
N ALA A 39 -6.37 2.88 -0.69
CA ALA A 39 -6.44 2.63 -2.12
C ALA A 39 -5.13 2.96 -2.84
N GLN A 40 -4.42 4.03 -2.45
CA GLN A 40 -3.12 4.38 -3.02
C GLN A 40 -2.05 3.32 -2.66
N ILE A 41 -2.07 2.82 -1.42
CA ILE A 41 -1.22 1.71 -0.97
C ILE A 41 -1.53 0.44 -1.78
N ALA A 42 -2.80 0.05 -1.86
CA ALA A 42 -3.22 -1.15 -2.58
C ALA A 42 -2.88 -1.09 -4.09
N LEU A 43 -3.04 0.08 -4.71
CA LEU A 43 -2.65 0.35 -6.10
C LEU A 43 -1.13 0.23 -6.29
N THR A 44 -0.35 0.80 -5.39
CA THR A 44 1.12 0.74 -5.42
C THR A 44 1.59 -0.70 -5.26
N CYS A 45 1.02 -1.46 -4.33
CA CYS A 45 1.32 -2.88 -4.18
C CYS A 45 1.01 -3.69 -5.44
N LYS A 46 -0.15 -3.44 -6.08
CA LYS A 46 -0.53 -4.08 -7.34
C LYS A 46 0.50 -3.82 -8.43
N HIS A 47 0.95 -2.57 -8.58
CA HIS A 47 1.94 -2.17 -9.59
C HIS A 47 3.31 -2.82 -9.37
N HIS A 48 3.78 -2.85 -8.12
CA HIS A 48 5.09 -3.42 -7.76
C HIS A 48 5.05 -4.95 -7.54
N ASN A 49 3.94 -5.63 -7.82
CA ASN A 49 3.73 -7.06 -7.55
C ASN A 49 3.96 -7.47 -6.09
N ILE A 50 3.66 -6.57 -5.14
CA ILE A 50 3.66 -6.87 -3.71
C ILE A 50 2.34 -7.57 -3.37
N LYS A 51 2.44 -8.80 -2.85
CA LYS A 51 1.30 -9.67 -2.56
C LYS A 51 0.98 -9.83 -1.09
N VAL A 52 1.89 -9.42 -0.20
CA VAL A 52 1.74 -9.54 1.26
C VAL A 52 1.87 -8.16 1.85
N ILE A 53 0.94 -7.78 2.74
CA ILE A 53 0.97 -6.53 3.47
C ILE A 53 0.95 -6.82 4.98
N ALA A 54 1.94 -6.26 5.68
CA ALA A 54 1.98 -6.28 7.13
C ALA A 54 1.23 -5.06 7.68
N THR A 55 0.04 -5.28 8.25
CA THR A 55 -0.81 -4.20 8.77
C THR A 55 -1.85 -4.72 9.77
N PHE A 56 -2.24 -3.87 10.72
CA PHE A 56 -3.37 -4.12 11.62
C PHE A 56 -4.71 -3.64 11.04
N ASP A 57 -4.69 -3.04 9.85
CA ASP A 57 -5.90 -2.57 9.16
C ASP A 57 -6.56 -3.72 8.39
N GLU A 58 -7.68 -4.19 8.91
CA GLU A 58 -8.44 -5.29 8.32
C GLU A 58 -9.10 -4.92 6.99
N ASP A 59 -9.18 -3.64 6.64
CA ASP A 59 -9.80 -3.19 5.40
C ASP A 59 -9.09 -3.72 4.16
N PHE A 60 -7.78 -3.94 4.25
CA PHE A 60 -6.98 -4.56 3.18
C PHE A 60 -7.39 -6.01 2.90
N ARG A 61 -8.10 -6.70 3.80
CA ARG A 61 -8.63 -8.06 3.53
C ARG A 61 -9.68 -8.06 2.41
N ARG A 62 -10.24 -6.90 2.05
CA ARG A 62 -11.16 -6.76 0.91
C ARG A 62 -10.45 -6.71 -0.45
N VAL A 63 -9.11 -6.63 -0.46
CA VAL A 63 -8.28 -6.48 -1.67
C VAL A 63 -7.77 -7.86 -2.12
N PRO A 64 -8.20 -8.38 -3.28
CA PRO A 64 -7.97 -9.79 -3.65
C PRO A 64 -6.52 -10.13 -4.04
N TRP A 65 -5.67 -9.13 -4.28
CA TRP A 65 -4.24 -9.36 -4.58
C TRP A 65 -3.33 -9.22 -3.36
N LEU A 66 -3.89 -8.98 -2.17
CA LEU A 66 -3.14 -8.81 -0.93
C LEU A 66 -3.49 -9.90 0.09
N GLU A 67 -2.47 -10.56 0.59
CA GLU A 67 -2.49 -11.34 1.82
C GLU A 67 -2.15 -10.42 3.00
N VAL A 68 -3.04 -10.33 3.98
CA VAL A 68 -2.85 -9.50 5.17
C VAL A 68 -2.24 -10.32 6.29
N VAL A 69 -1.05 -9.91 6.75
CA VAL A 69 -0.38 -10.46 7.93
C VAL A 69 -0.33 -9.41 9.05
N PRO A 70 -0.58 -9.78 10.31
CA PRO A 70 -0.43 -8.88 11.46
C PRO A 70 1.04 -8.67 11.86
#